data_AF-A0A9E2AGL2-F1
#
_entry.id   AF-A0A9E2AGL2-F1
#
_cell.length_a   1.000
_cell.length_b   1.000
_cell.length_c   1.000
_cell.angle_alpha   90.00
_cell.angle_beta   90.00
_cell.angle_gamma   90.00
#
_symmetry.space_group_name_H-M   'P 1'
#
loop_
_entity.id
_entity.type
_entity.pdbx_description
1 polymer ?
#
loop_
_entity_poly.entity_id
_entity_poly.type
_entity_poly.pdbx_seq_one_letter_code
_entity_poly.pdbx_strand_id
1 'polypeptide(L)' 'MKRLERAQLPTKYGDFNIYAFGGQDEDLMPHIALVTKDLSTSDIANVRIHSECMTGDVFK' A
#
# COMPACT_ATOMS: atom_id res chain seq x y z
N MET A 1 -5.56 14.07 3.34
CA MET A 1 -5.45 12.60 3.40
C MET A 1 -5.05 12.19 4.80
N LYS A 2 -5.72 11.17 5.35
CA LYS A 2 -5.39 10.52 6.62
C LYS A 2 -5.28 9.00 6.40
N ARG A 3 -4.57 8.30 7.27
CA ARG A 3 -4.55 6.83 7.28
C ARG A 3 -5.91 6.33 7.76
N LEU A 4 -6.54 5.46 6.99
CA LEU A 4 -7.86 4.89 7.30
C LEU A 4 -7.68 3.56 8.04
N GLU A 5 -7.10 2.58 7.36
CA GLU A 5 -7.02 1.20 7.86
C GLU A 5 -5.64 0.56 7.58
N ARG A 6 -5.38 -0.57 8.25
CA ARG A 6 -4.20 -1.41 7.99
C ARG A 6 -4.53 -2.90 8.01
N ALA A 7 -3.84 -3.68 7.19
CA ALA A 7 -3.86 -5.14 7.26
C ALA A 7 -2.48 -5.76 6.95
N GLN A 8 -2.33 -7.06 7.23
CA GLN A 8 -1.20 -7.84 6.76
C GLN A 8 -1.53 -8.41 5.38
N LEU A 9 -0.60 -8.27 4.43
CA LEU A 9 -0.70 -8.77 3.07
C LEU A 9 0.47 -9.72 2.78
N PRO A 10 0.30 -11.04 2.98
CA PRO A 10 1.28 -12.01 2.54
C PRO A 10 1.28 -12.07 1.00
N THR A 11 2.46 -11.99 0.40
CA THR A 11 2.63 -12.08 -1.06
C THR A 11 3.71 -13.10 -1.41
N LYS A 12 3.79 -13.49 -2.68
CA LYS A 12 4.89 -14.34 -3.19
C LYS A 12 6.28 -13.69 -3.06
N TYR A 13 6.34 -12.39 -2.78
CA TYR A 13 7.58 -11.63 -2.61
C TYR A 13 7.93 -11.36 -1.13
N GLY A 14 7.13 -11.90 -0.19
CA GLY A 14 7.29 -11.69 1.24
C GLY A 14 6.08 -11.00 1.87
N ASP A 15 6.22 -10.67 3.16
CA ASP A 15 5.16 -10.09 3.98
C ASP A 15 5.20 -8.56 3.94
N PHE A 16 4.04 -7.98 3.65
CA PHE A 16 3.84 -6.53 3.66
C PHE A 16 2.73 -6.15 4.63
N ASN A 17 2.84 -4.95 5.19
CA ASN A 17 1.71 -4.23 5.73
C ASN A 17 1.09 -3.40 4.60
N ILE A 18 -0.21 -3.55 4.40
CA ILE A 18 -0.99 -2.71 3.50
C ILE A 18 -1.69 -1.62 4.31
N TYR A 19 -1.58 -0.37 3.87
CA TYR A 19 -2.23 0.78 4.49
C TYR A 19 -3.11 1.49 3.48
N ALA A 20 -4.32 1.87 3.92
CA ALA A 20 -5.24 2.70 3.15
C ALA A 20 -5.15 4.16 3.60
N PHE A 21 -5.18 5.09 2.63
CA PHE A 21 -5.19 6.53 2.85
C PHE A 21 -6.32 7.16 2.05
N GLY A 22 -7.09 8.07 2.67
CA GLY A 22 -8.20 8.74 2.01
C GLY A 22 -8.56 10.07 2.67
N GLY A 23 -9.58 10.73 2.12
CA GLY A 23 -10.11 11.99 2.65
C GLY A 23 -11.14 11.80 3.77
N GLN A 24 -11.85 10.68 3.73
CA GLN A 24 -12.98 10.32 4.57
C GLN A 24 -12.89 8.84 4.96
N ASP A 25 -13.60 8.43 6.01
CA ASP A 25 -13.49 7.06 6.54
C ASP A 25 -14.08 6.00 5.59
N GLU A 26 -15.08 6.37 4.79
CA GLU A 26 -15.73 5.53 3.78
C GLU A 26 -15.33 5.96 2.36
N ASP A 27 -14.02 6.13 2.13
CA ASP A 27 -13.51 6.43 0.80
C ASP A 27 -13.57 5.16 -0.07
N LEU A 28 -14.28 5.22 -1.20
CA LEU A 28 -14.42 4.08 -2.11
C LEU A 28 -13.18 3.85 -2.96
N MET A 29 -12.28 4.84 -3.06
CA MET A 29 -11.06 4.77 -3.85
C MET A 29 -9.85 5.25 -3.03
N PRO A 30 -9.53 4.59 -1.92
CA PRO A 30 -8.39 4.98 -1.10
C PRO A 30 -7.09 4.70 -1.83
N HIS A 31 -6.10 5.56 -1.61
CA HIS A 31 -4.73 5.28 -2.02
C HIS A 31 -4.11 4.23 -1.10
N ILE A 32 -3.28 3.35 -1.67
CA ILE A 32 -2.67 2.24 -0.96
C ILE A 32 -1.16 2.44 -0.84
N ALA A 33 -0.61 2.12 0.34
CA ALA A 33 0.82 1.93 0.52
C ALA A 33 1.12 0.49 0.97
N LEU A 34 2.09 -0.14 0.31
CA LEU A 34 2.66 -1.43 0.70
C LEU A 34 4.01 -1.17 1.35
N VAL A 35 4.17 -1.62 2.59
CA VAL A 35 5.39 -1.43 3.39
C VAL A 35 5.87 -2.77 3.87
N THR A 36 7.15 -3.09 3.64
CA THR A 36 7.75 -4.33 4.15
C THR A 36 7.60 -4.41 5.66
N LYS A 37 7.24 -5.59 6.18
CA LYS A 37 6.89 -5.80 7.59
C LYS A 37 7.94 -5.28 8.58
N ASP A 38 9.22 -5.40 8.23
CA ASP A 38 10.36 -5.11 9.10
C ASP A 38 11.06 -3.77 8.81
N LEU A 39 10.40 -2.85 8.09
CA LEU A 39 10.97 -1.52 7.80
C LEU A 39 10.98 -0.63 9.05
N SER A 40 12.16 -0.20 9.50
CA SER A 40 12.34 0.77 10.58
C SER A 40 12.35 2.21 10.06
N THR A 41 12.03 3.17 10.92
CA THR A 41 12.11 4.61 10.61
C THR A 41 13.54 5.12 10.44
N SER A 42 14.53 4.37 10.92
CA SER A 42 15.96 4.64 10.70
C SER A 42 16.45 4.20 9.33
N ASP A 43 15.69 3.37 8.62
CA ASP A 43 16.15 2.75 7.38
C ASP A 43 15.96 3.70 6.21
N ILE A 44 16.89 3.65 5.25
CA ILE A 44 16.71 4.31 3.96
C ILE A 44 15.73 3.47 3.14
N ALA A 45 14.49 3.94 3.04
CA ALA A 45 13.45 3.22 2.32
C ALA A 45 13.65 3.33 0.80
N ASN A 46 13.61 2.18 0.11
CA ASN A 46 13.44 2.16 -1.35
C ASN A 46 11.96 2.39 -1.69
N VAL A 47 11.67 3.45 -2.45
CA VAL A 47 10.31 3.91 -2.70
C VAL A 47 9.95 3.78 -4.17
N ARG A 48 8.76 3.21 -4.43
CA ARG A 48 8.12 3.19 -5.73
C ARG A 48 6.75 3.87 -5.65
N ILE A 49 6.51 4.84 -6.52
CA ILE A 49 5.17 5.42 -6.74
C ILE A 49 4.63 4.79 -8.03
N HIS A 50 3.42 4.24 -7.93
CA HIS A 50 2.74 3.54 -9.02
C HIS A 50 1.33 4.11 -9.17
N SER A 51 1.00 4.62 -10.36
CA SER A 51 -0.37 4.97 -10.71
C SER A 51 -1.11 3.70 -11.10
N GLU A 52 -2.28 3.47 -10.53
CA GLU A 52 -3.06 2.28 -10.85
C GLU A 52 -3.39 2.23 -12.35
N CYS A 53 -3.32 1.03 -12.92
CA CYS A 53 -3.77 0.76 -14.27
C CYS A 53 -4.45 -0.61 -14.30
N MET A 54 -5.77 -0.63 -14.17
CA MET A 54 -6.55 -1.88 -14.06
C MET A 54 -6.23 -2.89 -15.18
N THR A 55 -6.09 -2.42 -16.43
CA THR A 55 -5.79 -3.30 -17.56
C THR A 55 -4.37 -3.84 -17.57
N GLY A 56 -3.39 -3.06 -17.05
CA GLY A 56 -1.99 -3.47 -17.00
C GLY A 56 -1.64 -4.29 -15.76
N ASP A 57 -2.27 -3.97 -14.62
CA ASP A 57 -1.94 -4.53 -13.32
C ASP A 57 -2.75 -5.80 -13.00
N VAL A 58 -3.99 -5.90 -13.50
CA VAL A 58 -4.92 -6.99 -13.13
C VAL A 58 -5.15 -7.98 -14.27
N PHE A 59 -5.36 -7.51 -15.51
CA PHE A 59 -5.84 -8.36 -16.61
C PHE A 59 -4.73 -8.93 -17.52
N LYS A 60 -3.46 -8.80 -17.13
CA LYS A 60 -2.31 -9.34 -17.88
C LYS A 60 -1.85 -10.69 -17.36
#